data_AF-A0A357MIZ3-F1
#
_entry.id   AF-A0A357MIZ3-F1
#
_cell.length_a   1.000
_cell.length_b   1.000
_cell.length_c   1.000
_cell.angle_alpha   90.00
_cell.angle_beta   90.00
_cell.angle_gamma   90.00
#
_symmetry.space_group_name_H-M   'P 1'
#
loop_
_entity.id
_entity.type
_entity.pdbx_description
1 polymer ?
#
loop_
_entity_poly.entity_id
_entity_poly.type
_entity_poly.pdbx_seq_one_letter_code
_entity_poly.pdbx_strand_id
1 'polypeptide(L)'
;MKLAIIGTSHVAKILSAQRAHFPELAEQWDCYPVPNGLNDGLGLSAIGLDRDNKRLTGFPGRGNMKRALDLTGYDAFVLVGGQSPPVALAMLKERTLSASFREAAARDLLTRNNNLRLFRAIRSVSDAPVAVATCLMVARGTPPKVETLERAEAEIAEFWTGRGATFLPQPRETLGPDMLTRPDCQMGGGDNHLTTEAAVHQVRQIRDAMRVPA
;
A
#
# COMPACT_ATOMS: atom_id res chain seq x y z
N MET A 1 16.84 3.05 11.88
CA MET A 1 16.61 2.27 10.64
C MET A 1 16.08 3.23 9.58
N LYS A 2 16.66 3.27 8.39
CA LYS A 2 16.19 4.14 7.30
C LYS A 2 15.16 3.41 6.44
N LEU A 3 13.93 3.92 6.41
CA LEU A 3 12.79 3.32 5.70
C LEU A 3 12.33 4.22 4.55
N ALA A 4 12.08 3.63 3.37
CA ALA A 4 11.39 4.30 2.29
C ALA A 4 9.94 3.81 2.20
N ILE A 5 8.97 4.71 2.37
CA ILE A 5 7.54 4.40 2.22
C ILE A 5 7.05 5.00 0.90
N ILE A 6 6.71 4.14 -0.06
CA ILE A 6 6.38 4.52 -1.42
C ILE A 6 4.95 4.10 -1.71
N GLY A 7 4.16 4.96 -2.35
CA GLY A 7 2.80 4.56 -2.64
C GLY A 7 1.94 5.70 -3.14
N THR A 8 0.64 5.43 -3.18
CA THR A 8 -0.32 6.44 -3.63
C THR A 8 -0.54 7.51 -2.55
N SER A 9 -1.56 8.34 -2.73
CA SER A 9 -2.05 9.29 -1.72
C SER A 9 -2.28 8.73 -0.30
N HIS A 10 -2.42 7.41 -0.10
CA HIS A 10 -2.45 6.81 1.24
C HIS A 10 -1.15 7.05 2.04
N VAL A 11 0.00 7.12 1.38
CA VAL A 11 1.28 7.47 2.02
C VAL A 11 1.24 8.87 2.61
N ALA A 12 0.49 9.80 2.01
CA ALA A 12 0.36 11.14 2.57
C ALA A 12 -0.38 11.11 3.92
N LYS A 13 -1.32 10.17 4.12
CA LYS A 13 -2.02 9.99 5.40
C LYS A 13 -1.13 9.35 6.45
N ILE A 14 -0.32 8.36 6.06
CA ILE A 14 0.73 7.79 6.91
C ILE A 14 1.71 8.89 7.35
N LEU A 15 2.16 9.74 6.42
CA LEU A 15 3.05 10.87 6.72
C LEU A 15 2.40 11.88 7.67
N SER A 16 1.12 12.22 7.46
CA SER A 16 0.37 13.10 8.37
C SER A 16 0.28 12.53 9.78
N ALA A 17 -0.07 11.25 9.92
CA ALA A 17 -0.14 10.57 11.21
C ALA A 17 1.24 10.43 11.88
N GLN A 18 2.27 10.08 11.11
CA GLN A 18 3.66 10.02 11.58
C GLN A 18 4.10 11.36 12.14
N ARG A 19 3.89 12.46 11.42
CA ARG A 19 4.29 13.79 11.90
C ARG A 19 3.52 14.25 13.14
N ALA A 20 2.25 13.90 13.23
CA ALA A 20 1.40 14.31 14.34
C ALA A 20 1.64 13.50 15.62
N HIS A 21 1.97 12.20 15.50
CA HIS A 21 1.98 11.27 16.64
C HIS A 21 3.32 10.58 16.89
N PHE A 22 4.24 10.60 15.92
CA PHE A 22 5.53 9.90 15.95
C PHE A 22 6.65 10.76 15.33
N PRO A 23 6.86 12.01 15.80
CA PRO A 23 7.82 12.94 15.21
C PRO A 23 9.26 12.38 15.19
N GLU A 24 9.62 11.49 16.11
CA GLU A 24 10.90 10.79 16.18
C GLU A 24 11.21 9.94 14.94
N LEU A 25 10.18 9.54 14.19
CA LEU A 25 10.34 8.78 12.95
C LEU A 25 10.68 9.66 11.74
N ALA A 26 10.61 11.00 11.85
CA ALA A 26 10.77 11.90 10.71
C ALA A 26 12.17 11.82 10.07
N GLU A 27 13.20 11.53 10.84
CA GLU A 27 14.56 11.34 10.33
C GLU A 27 14.80 9.91 9.82
N GLN A 28 14.01 8.96 10.29
CA GLN A 28 14.13 7.54 9.96
C GLN A 28 13.35 7.19 8.69
N TRP A 29 12.22 7.85 8.43
CA TRP A 29 11.29 7.48 7.36
C TRP A 29 11.24 8.55 6.27
N ASP A 30 11.60 8.19 5.05
CA ASP A 30 11.36 9.02 3.88
C ASP A 30 10.07 8.54 3.19
N CYS A 31 9.03 9.39 3.19
CA CYS A 31 7.75 9.10 2.55
C CYS A 31 7.68 9.71 1.14
N TYR A 32 7.30 8.89 0.16
CA TYR A 32 7.14 9.23 -1.25
C TYR A 32 5.69 9.05 -1.69
N PRO A 33 4.78 9.97 -1.30
CA PRO A 33 3.40 9.93 -1.75
C PRO A 33 3.29 10.35 -3.22
N VAL A 34 2.68 9.49 -4.02
CA VAL A 34 2.38 9.74 -5.43
C VAL A 34 0.87 9.91 -5.57
N PRO A 35 0.35 11.12 -5.83
CA PRO A 35 -1.07 11.32 -6.02
C PRO A 35 -1.50 10.57 -7.29
N ASN A 36 -2.64 9.89 -7.21
CA ASN A 36 -3.32 9.37 -8.39
C ASN A 36 -3.98 10.57 -9.08
N GLY A 37 -3.21 11.33 -9.86
CA GLY A 37 -3.66 12.56 -10.52
C GLY A 37 -2.90 13.81 -10.06
N LEU A 38 -1.86 14.16 -10.80
CA LEU A 38 -1.70 15.52 -11.34
C LEU A 38 -1.90 15.40 -12.87
N ASN A 39 -2.12 16.51 -13.59
CA ASN A 39 -2.62 16.70 -14.98
C ASN A 39 -2.54 15.55 -16.04
N ASP A 40 -1.69 14.54 -15.90
CA ASP A 40 -1.55 13.37 -16.78
C ASP A 40 -2.22 12.06 -16.27
N GLY A 41 -2.64 12.00 -15.00
CA GLY A 41 -3.33 10.85 -14.41
C GLY A 41 -2.48 9.59 -14.23
N LEU A 42 -1.16 9.64 -14.42
CA LEU A 42 -0.30 8.46 -14.44
C LEU A 42 -0.04 7.88 -13.03
N GLY A 43 0.05 8.74 -12.01
CA GLY A 43 0.26 8.32 -10.62
C GLY A 43 1.48 7.39 -10.48
N LEU A 44 1.31 6.26 -9.78
CA LEU A 44 2.41 5.30 -9.59
C LEU A 44 2.94 4.70 -10.91
N SER A 45 2.22 4.74 -12.04
CA SER A 45 2.74 4.21 -13.31
C SER A 45 3.84 5.08 -13.91
N ALA A 46 3.93 6.36 -13.52
CA ALA A 46 4.99 7.27 -13.96
C ALA A 46 6.36 6.96 -13.35
N ILE A 47 6.42 6.18 -12.27
CA ILE A 47 7.67 5.92 -11.56
C ILE A 47 8.56 5.00 -12.39
N GLY A 48 9.71 5.49 -12.85
CA GLY A 48 10.70 4.73 -13.62
C GLY A 48 11.81 4.18 -12.76
N LEU A 49 12.51 3.13 -13.23
CA LEU A 49 13.78 2.69 -12.66
C LEU A 49 14.92 3.19 -13.54
N ASP A 50 15.77 4.04 -12.99
CA ASP A 50 17.08 4.37 -13.55
C ASP A 50 18.08 3.36 -12.98
N ARG A 51 18.36 2.32 -13.77
CA ARG A 51 19.20 1.17 -13.36
C ARG A 51 20.64 1.58 -13.11
N ASP A 52 21.18 2.45 -13.96
CA ASP A 52 22.59 2.87 -13.89
C ASP A 52 22.87 3.63 -12.60
N ASN A 53 21.92 4.44 -12.16
CA ASN A 53 22.01 5.20 -10.91
C ASN A 53 21.27 4.54 -9.74
N LYS A 54 20.77 3.31 -9.91
CA LYS A 54 20.04 2.52 -8.90
C LYS A 54 18.95 3.31 -8.16
N ARG A 55 18.17 4.12 -8.90
CA ARG A 55 17.17 5.01 -8.31
C ARG A 55 15.82 4.89 -8.98
N LEU A 56 14.75 5.09 -8.22
CA LEU A 56 13.42 5.33 -8.77
C LEU A 56 13.27 6.82 -9.10
N THR A 57 12.72 7.13 -10.26
CA THR A 57 12.50 8.51 -10.75
C THR A 57 11.03 8.75 -11.08
N GLY A 58 10.64 9.99 -11.34
CA GLY A 58 9.27 10.35 -11.72
C GLY A 58 8.36 10.69 -10.54
N PHE A 59 8.91 10.85 -9.33
CA PHE A 59 8.13 11.35 -8.20
C PHE A 59 7.73 12.81 -8.43
N PRO A 60 6.50 13.21 -8.08
CA PRO A 60 6.03 14.58 -8.22
C PRO A 60 6.82 15.47 -7.25
N GLY A 61 7.77 16.24 -7.76
CA GLY A 61 8.59 17.15 -6.95
C GLY A 61 7.80 18.38 -6.49
N ARG A 62 6.84 18.22 -5.57
CA ARG A 62 6.14 19.31 -4.88
C ARG A 62 6.79 19.60 -3.52
N GLY A 63 7.12 20.86 -3.26
CA GLY A 63 7.79 21.28 -2.04
C GLY A 63 9.19 20.63 -1.89
N ASN A 64 9.51 20.15 -0.68
CA ASN A 64 10.79 19.52 -0.37
C ASN A 64 10.86 18.01 -0.74
N MET A 65 9.87 17.49 -1.48
CA MET A 65 9.86 16.07 -1.86
C MET A 65 10.89 15.78 -2.95
N LYS A 66 11.75 14.79 -2.71
CA LYS A 66 12.77 14.34 -3.65
C LYS A 66 12.10 13.80 -4.92
N ARG A 67 12.59 14.20 -6.10
CA ARG A 67 12.12 13.72 -7.42
C ARG A 67 12.63 12.32 -7.76
N ALA A 68 13.61 11.84 -7.01
CA ALA A 68 14.19 10.51 -7.13
C ALA A 68 14.45 9.91 -5.75
N LEU A 69 14.41 8.58 -5.70
CA LEU A 69 14.68 7.76 -4.54
C LEU A 69 15.86 6.85 -4.86
N ASP A 70 17.00 7.07 -4.20
CA ASP A 70 18.14 6.15 -4.24
C ASP A 70 17.79 4.86 -3.50
N LEU A 71 17.90 3.70 -4.16
CA LEU A 71 17.50 2.41 -3.59
C LEU A 71 18.58 1.74 -2.73
N THR A 72 19.78 2.32 -2.63
CA THR A 72 20.92 1.75 -1.91
C THR A 72 21.04 2.23 -0.46
N GLY A 73 20.44 3.37 -0.13
CA GLY A 73 20.57 4.01 1.19
C GLY A 73 19.51 3.62 2.23
N TYR A 74 18.72 2.57 2.00
CA TYR A 74 17.59 2.20 2.87
C TYR A 74 17.73 0.78 3.41
N ASP A 75 17.34 0.62 4.67
CA ASP A 75 17.32 -0.66 5.37
C ASP A 75 16.09 -1.50 4.99
N ALA A 76 14.99 -0.87 4.58
CA ALA A 76 13.80 -1.54 4.06
C ALA A 76 12.90 -0.61 3.24
N PHE A 77 11.91 -1.20 2.56
CA PHE A 77 10.90 -0.50 1.77
C PHE A 77 9.48 -0.92 2.16
N VAL A 78 8.54 0.02 2.11
CA VAL A 78 7.10 -0.26 2.27
C VAL A 78 6.35 0.27 1.07
N LEU A 79 5.57 -0.59 0.40
CA LEU A 79 4.73 -0.24 -0.74
C LEU A 79 3.27 -0.13 -0.30
N VAL A 80 2.64 1.03 -0.51
CA VAL A 80 1.30 1.31 0.03
C VAL A 80 0.30 1.68 -1.08
N GLY A 81 -0.82 0.98 -1.14
CA GLY A 81 -1.99 1.38 -1.92
C GLY A 81 -1.87 1.28 -3.45
N GLY A 82 -0.80 0.68 -3.98
CA GLY A 82 -0.67 0.33 -5.40
C GLY A 82 -1.18 -1.08 -5.76
N GLN A 83 -1.72 -1.80 -4.78
CA GLN A 83 -2.36 -3.13 -4.89
C GLN A 83 -3.87 -2.96 -4.65
N SER A 84 -4.70 -3.69 -5.40
CA SER A 84 -6.14 -3.75 -5.14
C SER A 84 -6.41 -4.34 -3.75
N PRO A 85 -7.29 -3.73 -2.93
CA PRO A 85 -7.57 -4.21 -1.59
C PRO A 85 -8.31 -5.56 -1.61
N PRO A 86 -8.26 -6.36 -0.53
CA PRO A 86 -8.97 -7.65 -0.45
C PRO A 86 -10.46 -7.57 -0.78
N VAL A 87 -11.14 -6.46 -0.44
CA VAL A 87 -12.55 -6.24 -0.83
C VAL A 87 -12.79 -6.29 -2.33
N ALA A 88 -11.88 -5.77 -3.15
CA ALA A 88 -12.02 -5.81 -4.62
C ALA A 88 -11.96 -7.25 -5.16
N LEU A 89 -11.05 -8.05 -4.59
CA LEU A 89 -10.91 -9.47 -4.94
C LEU A 89 -12.11 -10.29 -4.44
N ALA A 90 -12.58 -10.05 -3.22
CA ALA A 90 -13.76 -10.71 -2.66
C ALA A 90 -15.03 -10.41 -3.48
N MET A 91 -15.25 -9.14 -3.83
CA MET A 91 -16.37 -8.74 -4.67
C MET A 91 -16.32 -9.42 -6.05
N LEU A 92 -15.14 -9.52 -6.68
CA LEU A 92 -14.99 -10.25 -7.95
C LEU A 92 -15.38 -11.73 -7.80
N LYS A 93 -14.98 -12.37 -6.71
CA LYS A 93 -15.27 -13.79 -6.42
C LYS A 93 -16.75 -14.07 -6.19
N GLU A 94 -17.52 -13.10 -5.71
CA GLU A 94 -18.97 -13.26 -5.48
C GLU A 94 -19.83 -12.88 -6.69
N ARG A 95 -19.24 -12.37 -7.78
CA ARG A 95 -20.01 -12.10 -9.00
C ARG A 95 -20.51 -13.38 -9.64
N THR A 96 -21.69 -13.29 -10.26
CA THR A 96 -22.29 -14.32 -11.12
C THR A 96 -21.56 -14.38 -12.47
N LEU A 97 -20.33 -14.88 -12.45
CA LEU A 97 -19.45 -15.09 -13.59
C LEU A 97 -18.94 -16.54 -13.56
N SER A 98 -18.39 -17.03 -14.67
CA SER A 98 -17.77 -18.37 -14.68
C SER A 98 -16.61 -18.43 -13.68
N ALA A 99 -16.42 -19.60 -13.06
CA ALA A 99 -15.33 -19.81 -12.10
C ALA A 99 -13.96 -19.50 -12.74
N SER A 100 -13.73 -19.97 -13.97
CA SER A 100 -12.50 -19.73 -14.72
C SER A 100 -12.24 -18.25 -14.98
N PHE A 101 -13.28 -17.46 -15.28
CA PHE A 101 -13.13 -16.01 -15.45
C PHE A 101 -12.76 -15.34 -14.13
N ARG A 102 -13.41 -15.69 -13.02
CA ARG A 102 -13.12 -15.12 -11.70
C ARG A 102 -11.69 -15.41 -11.27
N GLU A 103 -11.19 -16.62 -11.50
CA GLU A 103 -9.81 -17.01 -11.21
C GLU A 103 -8.80 -16.25 -12.08
N ALA A 104 -9.06 -16.13 -13.38
CA ALA A 104 -8.21 -15.37 -14.29
C ALA A 104 -8.15 -13.88 -13.91
N ALA A 105 -9.30 -13.27 -13.61
CA ALA A 105 -9.39 -11.88 -13.21
C ALA A 105 -8.77 -11.62 -11.82
N ALA A 106 -8.91 -12.56 -10.87
CA ALA A 106 -8.24 -12.50 -9.58
C ALA A 106 -6.71 -12.47 -9.74
N ARG A 107 -6.18 -13.38 -10.57
CA ARG A 107 -4.76 -13.41 -10.91
C ARG A 107 -4.31 -12.12 -11.60
N ASP A 108 -5.13 -11.54 -12.47
CA ASP A 108 -4.84 -10.27 -13.13
C ASP A 108 -4.69 -9.12 -12.13
N LEU A 109 -5.62 -9.00 -11.17
CA LEU A 109 -5.55 -8.00 -10.09
C LEU A 109 -4.27 -8.13 -9.23
N LEU A 110 -3.81 -9.36 -9.01
CA LEU A 110 -2.57 -9.63 -8.27
C LEU A 110 -1.31 -9.41 -9.11
N THR A 111 -1.36 -9.60 -10.43
CA THR A 111 -0.16 -9.58 -11.27
C THR A 111 0.03 -8.29 -12.09
N ARG A 112 -1.02 -7.50 -12.27
CA ARG A 112 -1.01 -6.24 -13.02
C ARG A 112 -1.29 -5.05 -12.12
N ASN A 113 -0.49 -4.92 -11.06
CA ASN A 113 -0.59 -3.81 -10.12
C ASN A 113 0.74 -3.05 -9.98
N ASN A 114 0.66 -1.82 -9.49
CA ASN A 114 1.80 -0.92 -9.39
C ASN A 114 2.77 -1.34 -8.28
N ASN A 115 2.28 -1.94 -7.18
CA ASN A 115 3.15 -2.46 -6.13
C ASN A 115 4.06 -3.57 -6.68
N LEU A 116 3.57 -4.49 -7.52
CA LEU A 116 4.40 -5.55 -8.09
C LEU A 116 5.47 -4.99 -9.03
N ARG A 117 5.13 -3.97 -9.81
CA ARG A 117 6.08 -3.28 -10.69
C ARG A 117 7.21 -2.62 -9.89
N LEU A 118 6.86 -1.89 -8.83
CA LEU A 118 7.82 -1.24 -7.93
C LEU A 118 8.65 -2.28 -7.16
N PHE A 119 8.03 -3.32 -6.63
CA PHE A 119 8.70 -4.42 -5.95
C PHE A 119 9.79 -5.04 -6.84
N ARG A 120 9.46 -5.36 -8.09
CA ARG A 120 10.44 -5.90 -9.06
C ARG A 120 11.56 -4.91 -9.36
N ALA A 121 11.27 -3.62 -9.45
CA ALA A 121 12.29 -2.59 -9.66
C ALA A 121 13.25 -2.52 -8.47
N ILE A 122 12.72 -2.49 -7.24
CA ILE A 122 13.51 -2.50 -6.00
C ILE A 122 14.38 -3.76 -5.92
N ARG A 123 13.76 -4.94 -6.09
CA ARG A 123 14.46 -6.24 -6.05
C ARG A 123 15.51 -6.42 -7.14
N SER A 124 15.44 -5.67 -8.23
CA SER A 124 16.48 -5.73 -9.26
C SER A 124 17.79 -5.05 -8.87
N VAL A 125 17.81 -4.30 -7.76
CA VAL A 125 18.99 -3.54 -7.30
C VAL A 125 19.26 -3.63 -5.79
N SER A 126 18.30 -4.08 -4.98
CA SER A 126 18.39 -4.13 -3.52
C SER A 126 17.78 -5.40 -2.94
N ASP A 127 18.47 -5.98 -1.96
CA ASP A 127 18.03 -7.14 -1.18
C ASP A 127 17.29 -6.75 0.10
N ALA A 128 17.18 -5.45 0.39
CA ALA A 128 16.52 -4.97 1.60
C ALA A 128 15.09 -5.52 1.71
N PRO A 129 14.60 -5.82 2.94
CA PRO A 129 13.23 -6.25 3.17
C PRO A 129 12.20 -5.31 2.52
N VAL A 130 11.15 -5.89 1.97
CA VAL A 130 10.02 -5.13 1.40
C VAL A 130 8.73 -5.60 2.06
N ALA A 131 7.96 -4.64 2.58
CA ALA A 131 6.58 -4.86 2.97
C ALA A 131 5.60 -4.25 1.96
N VAL A 132 4.40 -4.83 1.88
CA VAL A 132 3.31 -4.33 1.06
C VAL A 132 2.07 -4.16 1.94
N ALA A 133 1.65 -2.91 2.13
CA ALA A 133 0.47 -2.58 2.90
C ALA A 133 -0.76 -2.41 2.00
N THR A 134 -1.86 -3.02 2.41
CA THR A 134 -3.16 -2.80 1.76
C THR A 134 -3.71 -1.41 2.05
N CYS A 135 -4.54 -0.90 1.15
CA CYS A 135 -5.39 0.26 1.40
C CYS A 135 -6.73 -0.15 2.03
N LEU A 136 -7.65 0.81 2.11
CA LEU A 136 -8.91 0.67 2.83
C LEU A 136 -9.80 -0.46 2.27
N MET A 137 -10.47 -1.16 3.17
CA MET A 137 -11.50 -2.16 2.94
C MET A 137 -12.87 -1.48 2.83
N VAL A 138 -13.13 -0.78 1.72
CA VAL A 138 -14.43 -0.14 1.46
C VAL A 138 -15.16 -0.88 0.34
N ALA A 139 -16.39 -1.31 0.62
CA ALA A 139 -17.28 -1.87 -0.39
C ALA A 139 -18.19 -0.78 -0.98
N ARG A 140 -18.33 -0.75 -2.30
CA ARG A 140 -19.35 0.07 -2.99
C ARG A 140 -20.52 -0.85 -3.38
N GLY A 141 -21.67 -0.67 -2.73
CA GLY A 141 -22.83 -1.54 -2.91
C GLY A 141 -22.90 -2.64 -1.85
N THR A 142 -23.46 -3.79 -2.20
CA THR A 142 -23.58 -4.92 -1.26
C THR A 142 -22.21 -5.44 -0.86
N PRO A 143 -21.88 -5.44 0.45
CA PRO A 143 -20.64 -6.02 0.95
C PRO A 143 -20.52 -7.51 0.61
N PRO A 144 -19.32 -8.00 0.26
CA PRO A 144 -19.07 -9.44 0.20
C PRO A 144 -19.16 -10.07 1.59
N LYS A 145 -19.31 -11.39 1.65
CA LYS A 145 -19.30 -12.13 2.92
C LYS A 145 -17.93 -12.02 3.60
N VAL A 146 -17.93 -12.02 4.93
CA VAL A 146 -16.71 -12.00 5.76
C VAL A 146 -15.76 -13.14 5.37
N GLU A 147 -16.25 -14.37 5.21
CA GLU A 147 -15.38 -15.50 4.85
C GLU A 147 -14.76 -15.34 3.45
N THR A 148 -15.40 -14.60 2.55
CA THR A 148 -14.82 -14.28 1.23
C THR A 148 -13.74 -13.22 1.36
N LEU A 149 -13.93 -12.21 2.23
CA LEU A 149 -12.92 -11.19 2.53
C LEU A 149 -11.67 -11.81 3.14
N GLU A 150 -11.82 -12.70 4.13
CA GLU A 150 -10.71 -13.42 4.76
C GLU A 150 -9.92 -14.24 3.75
N ARG A 151 -10.61 -14.99 2.87
CA ARG A 151 -9.96 -15.75 1.80
C ARG A 151 -9.25 -14.86 0.79
N ALA A 152 -9.80 -13.70 0.46
CA ALA A 152 -9.16 -12.73 -0.42
C ALA A 152 -7.90 -12.11 0.23
N GLU A 153 -7.95 -11.79 1.52
CA GLU A 153 -6.80 -11.30 2.28
C GLU A 153 -5.68 -12.35 2.33
N ALA A 154 -6.04 -13.61 2.61
CA ALA A 154 -5.10 -14.73 2.62
C ALA A 154 -4.43 -14.96 1.26
N GLU A 155 -5.18 -14.90 0.15
CA GLU A 155 -4.63 -15.04 -1.20
C GLU A 155 -3.64 -13.92 -1.55
N ILE A 156 -3.94 -12.67 -1.18
CA ILE A 156 -3.01 -11.55 -1.35
C ILE A 156 -1.76 -11.76 -0.48
N ALA A 157 -1.92 -12.21 0.76
CA ALA A 157 -0.81 -12.49 1.67
C ALA A 157 0.10 -13.59 1.13
N GLU A 158 -0.47 -14.70 0.65
CA GLU A 158 0.27 -15.81 0.02
C GLU A 158 1.01 -15.33 -1.23
N PHE A 159 0.35 -14.53 -2.08
CA PHE A 159 0.95 -13.96 -3.28
C PHE A 159 2.23 -13.17 -2.99
N TRP A 160 2.21 -12.32 -1.96
CA TRP A 160 3.37 -11.50 -1.58
C TRP A 160 4.43 -12.30 -0.82
N THR A 161 4.02 -13.18 0.08
CA THR A 161 4.94 -14.03 0.86
C THR A 161 5.72 -14.96 -0.06
N GLY A 162 5.07 -15.57 -1.08
CA GLY A 162 5.74 -16.38 -2.10
C GLY A 162 6.75 -15.62 -2.97
N ARG A 163 6.83 -14.29 -2.84
CA ARG A 163 7.81 -13.43 -3.51
C ARG A 163 8.87 -12.88 -2.55
N GLY A 164 8.85 -13.27 -1.28
CA GLY A 164 9.78 -12.75 -0.27
C GLY A 164 9.47 -11.31 0.15
N ALA A 165 8.20 -10.93 0.13
CA ALA A 165 7.71 -9.68 0.72
C ALA A 165 6.81 -9.96 1.93
N THR A 166 6.77 -9.05 2.90
CA THR A 166 5.85 -9.11 4.03
C THR A 166 4.53 -8.43 3.65
N PHE A 167 3.40 -9.13 3.75
CA PHE A 167 2.10 -8.50 3.57
C PHE A 167 1.62 -7.87 4.89
N LEU A 168 1.18 -6.60 4.83
CA LEU A 168 0.58 -5.88 5.95
C LEU A 168 -0.91 -5.67 5.66
N PRO A 169 -1.81 -6.44 6.29
CA PRO A 169 -3.26 -6.26 6.15
C PRO A 169 -3.70 -4.93 6.77
N GLN A 170 -4.92 -4.49 6.51
CA GLN A 170 -5.43 -3.28 7.15
C GLN A 170 -5.48 -3.50 8.67
N PRO A 171 -5.05 -2.54 9.50
CA PRO A 171 -5.07 -2.72 10.96
C PRO A 171 -6.47 -3.08 11.45
N ARG A 172 -6.57 -4.14 12.26
CA ARG A 172 -7.85 -4.70 12.72
C ARG A 172 -8.66 -3.69 13.54
N GLU A 173 -7.98 -2.76 14.21
CA GLU A 173 -8.58 -1.67 14.97
C GLU A 173 -9.30 -0.64 14.11
N THR A 174 -9.11 -0.67 12.78
CA THR A 174 -9.82 0.19 11.83
C THR A 174 -10.96 -0.53 11.11
N LEU A 175 -11.17 -1.82 11.40
CA LEU A 175 -12.21 -2.65 10.78
C LEU A 175 -13.41 -2.84 11.71
N GLY A 176 -14.60 -2.98 11.10
CA GLY A 176 -15.82 -3.40 11.76
C GLY A 176 -15.99 -4.92 11.80
N PRO A 177 -17.08 -5.42 12.40
CA PRO A 177 -17.38 -6.86 12.44
C PRO A 177 -17.56 -7.50 11.06
N ASP A 178 -17.88 -6.71 10.05
CA ASP A 178 -18.02 -7.10 8.65
C ASP A 178 -16.70 -7.11 7.87
N MET A 179 -15.57 -6.88 8.56
CA MET A 179 -14.24 -6.71 7.96
C MET A 179 -14.12 -5.56 6.95
N LEU A 180 -15.04 -4.59 6.98
CA LEU A 180 -14.91 -3.33 6.25
C LEU A 180 -14.33 -2.24 7.16
N THR A 181 -13.75 -1.21 6.55
CA THR A 181 -13.26 -0.04 7.29
C THR A 181 -14.40 0.61 8.03
N ARG A 182 -14.26 0.82 9.35
CA ARG A 182 -15.31 1.48 10.12
C ARG A 182 -15.53 2.93 9.64
N PRO A 183 -16.77 3.44 9.67
CA PRO A 183 -17.06 4.81 9.21
C PRO A 183 -16.26 5.90 9.93
N ASP A 184 -16.01 5.77 11.24
CA ASP A 184 -15.21 6.71 12.05
C ASP A 184 -13.72 6.73 11.67
N CYS A 185 -13.25 5.69 10.99
CA CYS A 185 -11.88 5.56 10.51
C CYS A 185 -11.69 6.11 9.10
N GLN A 186 -12.77 6.51 8.40
CA GLN A 186 -12.73 7.02 7.03
C GLN A 186 -12.84 8.55 7.01
N MET A 187 -12.14 9.19 6.09
CA MET A 187 -12.41 10.58 5.77
C MET A 187 -13.78 10.70 5.07
N GLY A 188 -14.59 11.65 5.50
CA GLY A 188 -15.91 11.91 4.88
C GLY A 188 -15.80 12.49 3.45
N GLY A 189 -16.91 12.53 2.73
CA GLY A 189 -17.02 13.29 1.46
C GLY A 189 -16.57 12.58 0.18
N GLY A 190 -16.42 11.26 0.19
CA GLY A 190 -16.00 10.47 -0.98
C GLY A 190 -14.47 10.31 -1.12
N ASP A 191 -13.71 10.85 -0.17
CA ASP A 191 -12.28 10.58 -0.03
C ASP A 191 -12.08 9.15 0.50
N ASN A 192 -11.54 8.26 -0.34
CA ASN A 192 -11.25 6.88 0.03
C ASN A 192 -9.96 6.80 0.87
N HIS A 193 -9.88 7.50 2.00
CA HIS A 193 -8.69 7.59 2.86
C HIS A 193 -9.02 7.37 4.34
N LEU A 194 -8.02 6.92 5.11
CA LEU A 194 -8.12 6.86 6.55
C LEU A 194 -8.05 8.28 7.13
N THR A 195 -8.75 8.50 8.25
CA THR A 195 -8.49 9.65 9.12
C THR A 195 -7.04 9.61 9.64
N THR A 196 -6.53 10.74 10.12
CA THR A 196 -5.19 10.79 10.72
C THR A 196 -5.09 9.86 11.91
N GLU A 197 -6.12 9.83 12.74
CA GLU A 197 -6.27 9.00 13.93
C GLU A 197 -6.26 7.51 13.56
N ALA A 198 -6.98 7.11 12.51
CA ALA A 198 -6.95 5.72 12.04
C ALA A 198 -5.60 5.35 11.40
N ALA A 199 -4.95 6.29 10.70
CA ALA A 199 -3.63 6.07 10.11
C ALA A 199 -2.51 5.85 11.14
N VAL A 200 -2.70 6.25 12.41
CA VAL A 200 -1.79 5.92 13.52
C VAL A 200 -1.61 4.41 13.66
N HIS A 201 -2.69 3.62 13.50
CA HIS A 201 -2.59 2.16 13.56
C HIS A 201 -1.74 1.59 12.42
N GLN A 202 -1.81 2.19 11.24
CA GLN A 202 -0.98 1.79 10.10
C GLN A 202 0.50 2.15 10.33
N VAL A 203 0.80 3.32 10.92
CA VAL A 203 2.16 3.69 11.33
C VAL A 203 2.73 2.67 12.33
N ARG A 204 1.97 2.32 13.38
CA ARG A 204 2.38 1.33 14.37
C ARG A 204 2.67 -0.03 13.73
N GLN A 205 1.74 -0.52 12.90
CA GLN A 205 1.90 -1.79 12.19
C GLN A 205 3.16 -1.81 11.31
N ILE A 206 3.44 -0.72 10.59
CA ILE A 206 4.65 -0.60 9.77
C ILE A 206 5.90 -0.62 10.67
N ARG A 207 5.89 0.17 11.76
CA ARG A 207 7.01 0.24 12.71
C ARG A 207 7.34 -1.14 13.29
N ASP A 208 6.32 -1.86 13.73
CA ASP A 208 6.46 -3.18 14.35
C ASP A 208 6.94 -4.22 13.33
N ALA A 209 6.33 -4.24 12.12
CA ALA A 209 6.72 -5.18 11.06
C ALA A 209 8.15 -4.95 10.57
N MET A 210 8.59 -3.69 10.51
CA MET A 210 9.94 -3.32 10.06
C MET A 210 10.97 -3.35 11.19
N ARG A 211 10.56 -3.60 12.44
CA ARG A 211 11.43 -3.59 13.63
C ARG A 211 12.16 -2.26 13.83
N VAL A 212 11.49 -1.16 13.52
CA VAL A 212 12.00 0.19 13.81
C VAL A 212 11.88 0.42 15.33
N PRO A 213 12.97 0.78 16.04
CA PRO A 213 12.93 1.02 17.49
C PRO A 213 11.91 2.11 17.86
N ALA A 214 11.37 2.00 19.08
CA ALA A 214 10.46 2.99 19.67
C ALA A 214 11.16 4.32 19.97
#